data_AF-A0A960EQX2-F1
#
_entry.id   AF-A0A960EQX2-F1
#
_cell.length_a   1.000
_cell.length_b   1.000
_cell.length_c   1.000
_cell.angle_alpha   90.00
_cell.angle_beta   90.00
_cell.angle_gamma   90.00
#
_symmetry.space_group_name_H-M   'P 1'
#
loop_
_entity.id
_entity.type
_entity.pdbx_description
1 polymer ?
#
loop_
_entity_poly.entity_id
_entity_poly.type
_entity_poly.pdbx_seq_one_letter_code
_entity_poly.pdbx_strand_id
1 'polypeptide(L)'
;READLAEGENWTGWHRIEKDLWPPDGYAPMTTEERAEIADQLVADTDELVERIEELTYSPDQLGNGAKELLDEVATGKVTGEEEFWSHTDLWDFQANVDGARVAFEDLEPVLDEKNPELADTLNERFDALQTILDQYKVDAPDAPDGYGFVS
;
A
#
# COMPACT_ATOMS: atom_id res chain seq x y z
N ARG A 1 -0.03 -17.04 -8.77
CA ARG A 1 0.99 -16.70 -7.76
C ARG A 1 0.48 -17.22 -6.41
N GLU A 2 1.34 -17.56 -5.46
CA GLU A 2 0.96 -17.86 -4.06
C GLU A 2 2.03 -17.23 -3.18
N ALA A 3 1.75 -17.03 -1.89
CA ALA A 3 2.74 -16.46 -0.97
C ALA A 3 3.95 -17.39 -0.80
N ASP A 4 5.12 -16.79 -0.59
CA ASP A 4 6.32 -17.52 -0.18
C ASP A 4 6.19 -17.90 1.30
N LEU A 5 5.60 -19.07 1.56
CA LEU A 5 5.32 -19.57 2.90
C LEU A 5 6.42 -20.47 3.44
N ALA A 6 6.71 -20.37 4.73
CA ALA A 6 7.54 -21.36 5.42
C ALA A 6 6.78 -22.68 5.60
N GLU A 7 7.52 -23.77 5.84
CA GLU A 7 6.91 -25.08 6.07
C GLU A 7 5.97 -25.04 7.30
N GLY A 8 4.69 -25.30 7.05
CA GLY A 8 3.64 -25.33 8.07
C GLY A 8 2.83 -24.05 8.19
N GLU A 9 3.12 -23.00 7.41
CA GLU A 9 2.29 -21.80 7.38
C GLU A 9 1.11 -21.96 6.43
N ASN A 10 -0.01 -21.34 6.80
CA ASN A 10 -1.20 -21.26 5.97
C ASN A 10 -1.18 -19.95 5.18
N TRP A 11 -1.66 -20.00 3.94
CA TRP A 11 -1.82 -18.79 3.15
C TRP A 11 -3.12 -18.06 3.55
N THR A 12 -3.01 -16.90 4.18
CA THR A 12 -4.12 -16.06 4.65
C THR A 12 -4.00 -14.61 4.16
N GLY A 13 -4.84 -13.70 4.67
CA GLY A 13 -4.74 -12.26 4.44
C GLY A 13 -5.36 -11.76 3.13
N TRP A 14 -5.06 -10.50 2.78
CA TRP A 14 -5.65 -9.77 1.65
C TRP A 14 -5.52 -10.52 0.33
N HIS A 15 -4.32 -10.94 -0.07
CA HIS A 15 -4.12 -11.63 -1.36
C HIS A 15 -4.77 -13.03 -1.44
N ARG A 16 -5.00 -13.69 -0.29
CA ARG A 16 -5.76 -14.94 -0.28
C ARG A 16 -7.24 -14.70 -0.62
N ILE A 17 -7.79 -13.57 -0.14
CA ILE A 17 -9.14 -13.10 -0.46
C ILE A 17 -9.19 -12.60 -1.90
N GLU A 18 -8.19 -11.83 -2.34
CA GLU A 18 -8.05 -11.31 -3.71
C GLU A 18 -8.16 -12.43 -4.75
N LYS A 19 -7.38 -13.51 -4.61
CA LYS A 19 -7.46 -14.67 -5.53
C LYS A 19 -8.83 -15.33 -5.58
N ASP A 20 -9.60 -15.28 -4.50
CA ASP A 20 -10.94 -15.88 -4.48
C ASP A 20 -12.01 -14.96 -5.08
N LEU A 21 -11.81 -13.64 -5.01
CA LEU A 21 -12.69 -12.63 -5.59
C LEU A 21 -12.39 -12.35 -7.08
N TRP A 22 -11.12 -12.41 -7.49
CA TRP A 22 -10.65 -12.28 -8.87
C TRP A 22 -9.94 -13.55 -9.36
N PRO A 23 -10.63 -14.69 -9.40
CA PRO A 23 -9.96 -15.97 -9.59
C PRO A 23 -9.40 -16.17 -11.00
N PRO A 24 -8.26 -16.88 -11.13
CA PRO A 24 -7.80 -17.35 -12.43
C PRO A 24 -8.75 -18.44 -12.98
N ASP A 25 -8.72 -18.65 -14.29
CA ASP A 25 -9.51 -19.68 -14.95
C ASP A 25 -9.32 -21.07 -14.31
N GLY A 26 -10.44 -21.74 -14.01
CA GLY A 26 -10.45 -23.09 -13.43
C GLY A 26 -10.19 -23.15 -11.92
N TYR A 27 -10.10 -22.01 -11.24
CA TYR A 27 -10.07 -21.96 -9.78
C TYR A 27 -11.36 -22.53 -9.18
N ALA A 28 -11.21 -23.30 -8.09
CA ALA A 28 -12.33 -23.73 -7.27
C ALA A 28 -12.58 -22.68 -6.18
N PRO A 29 -13.72 -21.98 -6.18
CA PRO A 29 -14.03 -20.98 -5.18
C PRO A 29 -14.06 -21.57 -3.77
N MET A 30 -13.64 -20.78 -2.79
CA MET A 30 -13.84 -21.09 -1.37
C MET A 30 -15.32 -21.26 -1.05
N THR A 31 -15.63 -22.12 -0.08
CA THR A 31 -16.98 -22.18 0.49
C THR A 31 -17.30 -20.91 1.28
N THR A 32 -18.57 -20.73 1.63
CA THR A 32 -18.97 -19.62 2.50
C THR A 32 -18.32 -19.71 3.87
N GLU A 33 -18.14 -20.92 4.42
CA GLU A 33 -17.44 -21.10 5.70
C GLU A 33 -15.94 -20.73 5.60
N GLU A 34 -15.26 -21.18 4.54
CA GLU A 34 -13.83 -20.85 4.32
C GLU A 34 -13.62 -19.35 4.13
N ARG A 35 -14.51 -18.68 3.40
CA ARG A 35 -14.48 -17.21 3.25
C ARG A 35 -14.66 -16.49 4.59
N ALA A 36 -15.58 -16.98 5.43
CA ALA A 36 -15.82 -16.40 6.74
C ALA A 36 -14.58 -16.54 7.63
N GLU A 37 -13.95 -17.72 7.65
CA GLU A 37 -12.73 -17.97 8.45
C GLU A 37 -11.57 -17.05 8.06
N ILE A 38 -11.29 -16.88 6.76
CA ILE A 38 -10.21 -16.00 6.30
C ILE A 38 -10.53 -14.52 6.57
N ALA A 39 -11.78 -14.10 6.40
CA ALA A 39 -12.20 -12.74 6.69
C ALA A 39 -12.12 -12.41 8.20
N ASP A 40 -12.57 -13.33 9.06
CA ASP A 40 -12.48 -13.18 10.51
C ASP A 40 -11.01 -13.09 10.97
N GLN A 41 -10.13 -13.92 10.40
CA GLN A 41 -8.70 -13.86 10.68
C GLN A 41 -8.09 -12.52 10.25
N LEU A 42 -8.41 -12.03 9.05
CA LEU A 42 -7.88 -10.75 8.57
C LEU A 42 -8.28 -9.58 9.46
N VAL A 43 -9.54 -9.56 9.93
CA VAL A 43 -10.01 -8.54 10.88
C VAL A 43 -9.24 -8.64 12.19
N ALA A 44 -9.10 -9.84 12.75
CA ALA A 44 -8.36 -10.05 13.99
C ALA A 44 -6.88 -9.62 13.88
N ASP A 45 -6.21 -9.97 12.77
CA ASP A 45 -4.81 -9.58 12.53
C ASP A 45 -4.68 -8.05 12.38
N THR A 46 -5.67 -7.41 11.76
CA THR A 46 -5.69 -5.94 11.60
C THR A 46 -5.93 -5.24 12.93
N ASP A 47 -6.85 -5.73 13.75
CA ASP A 47 -7.10 -5.20 15.10
C ASP A 47 -5.84 -5.34 15.97
N GLU A 48 -5.18 -6.50 15.93
CA GLU A 48 -3.92 -6.71 16.64
C GLU A 48 -2.80 -5.77 16.14
N LEU A 49 -2.72 -5.55 14.82
CA LEU A 49 -1.78 -4.58 14.26
C LEU A 49 -2.04 -3.17 14.82
N VAL A 50 -3.30 -2.73 14.84
CA VAL A 50 -3.70 -1.42 15.38
C VAL A 50 -3.27 -1.28 16.85
N GLU A 51 -3.54 -2.29 17.68
CA GLU A 51 -3.13 -2.28 19.08
C GLU A 51 -1.60 -2.17 19.24
N ARG A 52 -0.84 -2.91 18.42
CA ARG A 52 0.62 -2.93 18.49
C ARG A 52 1.27 -1.62 18.04
N ILE A 53 0.73 -0.96 17.01
CA ILE A 53 1.35 0.27 16.50
C ILE A 53 1.23 1.44 17.49
N GLU A 54 0.23 1.45 18.38
CA GLU A 54 0.08 2.48 19.42
C GLU A 54 1.24 2.46 20.43
N GLU A 55 1.92 1.32 20.58
CA GLU A 55 3.05 1.15 21.49
C GLU A 55 4.39 1.53 20.84
N LEU A 56 4.42 1.78 19.52
CA LEU A 56 5.63 2.05 18.78
C LEU A 56 6.03 3.53 18.85
N THR A 57 7.33 3.76 18.93
CA THR A 57 7.91 5.10 18.82
C THR A 57 8.98 5.08 17.73
N TYR A 58 8.96 6.09 16.87
CA TYR A 58 9.90 6.20 15.76
C TYR A 58 10.84 7.38 15.96
N SER A 59 12.12 7.18 15.66
CA SER A 59 13.07 8.27 15.52
C SER A 59 12.93 8.95 14.15
N PRO A 60 13.42 10.20 13.98
CA PRO A 60 13.39 10.88 12.69
C PRO A 60 14.08 10.11 11.56
N ASP A 61 15.17 9.40 11.84
CA ASP A 61 15.85 8.57 10.85
C ASP A 61 15.04 7.33 10.46
N GLN A 62 14.27 6.74 11.39
CA GLN A 62 13.35 5.64 11.07
C GLN A 62 12.21 6.11 10.17
N LEU A 63 11.63 7.30 10.43
CA LEU A 63 10.61 7.88 9.56
C LEU A 63 11.15 8.13 8.14
N GLY A 64 12.33 8.73 8.03
CA GLY A 64 12.95 9.00 6.73
C GLY A 64 13.29 7.72 5.95
N ASN A 65 13.77 6.68 6.63
CA ASN A 65 14.03 5.38 5.99
C ASN A 65 12.73 4.68 5.58
N GLY A 66 11.68 4.72 6.41
CA GLY A 66 10.38 4.17 6.06
C GLY A 66 9.75 4.83 4.83
N ALA A 67 9.80 6.17 4.76
CA ALA A 67 9.35 6.90 3.57
C ALA A 67 10.10 6.48 2.31
N LYS A 68 11.42 6.29 2.42
CA LYS A 68 12.26 5.81 1.31
C LYS A 68 11.88 4.38 0.91
N GLU A 69 11.67 3.48 1.86
CA GLU A 69 11.30 2.08 1.60
C GLU A 69 9.95 1.99 0.87
N LEU A 70 8.94 2.77 1.27
CA LEU A 70 7.65 2.86 0.57
C LEU A 70 7.81 3.27 -0.91
N LEU A 71 8.70 4.23 -1.19
CA LEU A 71 8.98 4.68 -2.55
C LEU A 71 9.82 3.68 -3.36
N ASP A 72 10.73 2.93 -2.70
CA ASP A 72 11.51 1.87 -3.34
C ASP A 72 10.61 0.68 -3.74
N GLU A 73 9.65 0.30 -2.89
CA GLU A 73 8.65 -0.73 -3.20
C GLU A 73 7.80 -0.35 -4.42
N VAL A 74 7.38 0.92 -4.48
CA VAL A 74 6.67 1.47 -5.64
C VAL A 74 7.51 1.32 -6.90
N ALA A 75 8.78 1.71 -6.84
CA ALA A 75 9.67 1.75 -7.99
C ALA A 75 10.10 0.35 -8.49
N THR A 76 10.09 -0.67 -7.63
CA THR A 76 10.64 -1.99 -7.95
C THR A 76 9.58 -3.08 -8.10
N GLY A 77 8.48 -3.03 -7.35
CA GLY A 77 7.42 -4.04 -7.35
C GLY A 77 6.11 -3.53 -7.94
N LYS A 78 5.52 -2.47 -7.38
CA LYS A 78 4.15 -2.04 -7.77
C LYS A 78 4.07 -1.56 -9.22
N VAL A 79 5.13 -0.93 -9.73
CA VAL A 79 5.19 -0.49 -11.13
C VAL A 79 5.09 -1.65 -12.14
N THR A 80 5.42 -2.89 -11.74
CA THR A 80 5.35 -4.06 -12.62
C THR A 80 4.02 -4.81 -12.51
N GLY A 81 3.10 -4.38 -11.63
CA GLY A 81 1.81 -5.05 -11.40
C GLY A 81 1.96 -6.38 -10.65
N GLU A 82 2.99 -6.47 -9.81
CA GLU A 82 3.33 -7.71 -9.13
C GLU A 82 2.54 -7.95 -7.84
N GLU A 83 2.04 -6.89 -7.21
CA GLU A 83 1.41 -6.94 -5.89
C GLU A 83 -0.01 -7.49 -6.01
N GLU A 84 -0.83 -6.82 -6.81
CA GLU A 84 -2.24 -7.16 -7.03
C GLU A 84 -2.37 -8.02 -8.30
N PHE A 85 -1.81 -9.23 -8.22
CA PHE A 85 -1.64 -10.11 -9.36
C PHE A 85 -2.98 -10.53 -10.02
N TRP A 86 -4.07 -10.52 -9.28
CA TRP A 86 -5.38 -10.98 -9.75
C TRP A 86 -6.38 -9.84 -9.95
N SER A 87 -6.43 -8.89 -9.02
CA SER A 87 -7.37 -7.77 -9.05
C SER A 87 -6.88 -6.63 -9.97
N HIS A 88 -5.57 -6.52 -10.17
CA HIS A 88 -4.89 -5.45 -10.90
C HIS A 88 -5.21 -4.05 -10.33
N THR A 89 -5.30 -3.95 -9.00
CA THR A 89 -5.53 -2.68 -8.30
C THR A 89 -4.26 -1.98 -7.82
N ASP A 90 -3.08 -2.32 -8.35
CA ASP A 90 -1.77 -1.84 -7.86
C ASP A 90 -1.63 -0.31 -7.82
N LEU A 91 -2.39 0.45 -8.62
CA LEU A 91 -2.37 1.91 -8.59
C LEU A 91 -2.95 2.50 -7.30
N TRP A 92 -3.85 1.78 -6.62
CA TRP A 92 -4.29 2.13 -5.27
C TRP A 92 -3.16 1.96 -4.26
N ASP A 93 -2.44 0.83 -4.32
CA ASP A 93 -1.31 0.57 -3.45
C ASP A 93 -0.14 1.51 -3.72
N PHE A 94 0.02 1.95 -4.98
CA PHE A 94 0.96 2.99 -5.38
C PHE A 94 0.58 4.30 -4.69
N GLN A 95 -0.67 4.75 -4.84
CA GLN A 95 -1.14 6.00 -4.23
C GLN A 95 -0.94 5.98 -2.71
N ALA A 96 -1.32 4.89 -2.05
CA ALA A 96 -1.17 4.75 -0.60
C ALA A 96 0.31 4.83 -0.15
N ASN A 97 1.24 4.20 -0.86
CA ASN A 97 2.67 4.31 -0.55
C ASN A 97 3.20 5.73 -0.77
N VAL A 98 2.76 6.42 -1.83
CA VAL A 98 3.16 7.80 -2.10
C VAL A 98 2.63 8.74 -1.02
N ASP A 99 1.38 8.58 -0.61
CA ASP A 99 0.77 9.38 0.45
C ASP A 99 1.46 9.16 1.80
N GLY A 100 1.71 7.90 2.17
CA GLY A 100 2.44 7.57 3.40
C GLY A 100 3.87 8.13 3.41
N ALA A 101 4.59 8.02 2.29
CA ALA A 101 5.93 8.58 2.16
C ALA A 101 5.92 10.11 2.21
N ARG A 102 4.91 10.76 1.63
CA ARG A 102 4.73 12.21 1.67
C ARG A 102 4.51 12.71 3.09
N VAL A 103 3.60 12.08 3.85
CA VAL A 103 3.34 12.45 5.26
C VAL A 103 4.61 12.36 6.11
N ALA A 104 5.36 11.26 5.98
CA ALA A 104 6.61 11.11 6.72
C ALA A 104 7.68 12.13 6.31
N PHE A 105 7.70 12.55 5.04
CA PHE A 105 8.55 13.65 4.57
C PHE A 105 8.11 15.01 5.16
N GLU A 106 6.82 15.33 5.11
CA GLU A 106 6.25 16.59 5.64
C GLU A 106 6.52 16.74 7.14
N ASP A 107 6.50 15.64 7.92
CA ASP A 107 6.87 15.65 9.34
C ASP A 107 8.36 15.99 9.58
N LEU A 108 9.23 15.66 8.63
CA LEU A 108 10.68 15.91 8.68
C LEU A 108 11.10 17.22 8.00
N GLU A 109 10.24 17.78 7.16
CA GLU A 109 10.49 18.95 6.33
C GLU A 109 10.95 20.18 7.13
N PRO A 110 10.38 20.54 8.30
CA PRO A 110 10.85 21.70 9.06
C PRO A 110 12.33 21.62 9.46
N VAL A 111 12.83 20.40 9.75
CA VAL A 111 14.25 20.18 10.04
C VAL A 111 15.08 20.33 8.77
N LEU A 112 14.54 19.87 7.64
CA LEU A 112 15.22 19.94 6.37
C LEU A 112 15.30 21.39 5.85
N ASP A 113 14.27 22.21 6.02
CA ASP A 113 14.27 23.63 5.67
C ASP A 113 15.39 24.40 6.38
N GLU A 114 15.67 24.08 7.64
CA GLU A 114 16.76 24.70 8.39
C GLU A 114 18.15 24.22 7.95
N LYS A 115 18.26 22.96 7.49
CA LYS A 115 19.55 22.28 7.25
C LYS A 115 19.97 22.28 5.80
N ASN A 116 19.01 22.15 4.90
CA ASN A 116 19.17 21.96 3.46
C ASN A 116 17.84 22.27 2.73
N PRO A 117 17.43 23.55 2.69
CA PRO A 117 16.16 23.95 2.07
C PRO A 117 16.09 23.57 0.59
N GLU A 118 17.21 23.56 -0.14
CA GLU A 118 17.24 23.13 -1.53
C GLU A 118 16.82 21.65 -1.70
N LEU A 119 17.10 20.79 -0.70
CA LEU A 119 16.62 19.41 -0.74
C LEU A 119 15.12 19.32 -0.44
N ALA A 120 14.59 20.11 0.49
CA ALA A 120 13.16 20.17 0.77
C ALA A 120 12.37 20.59 -0.48
N ASP A 121 12.80 21.67 -1.13
CA ASP A 121 12.23 22.14 -2.40
C ASP A 121 12.26 21.04 -3.47
N THR A 122 13.41 20.36 -3.61
CA THR A 122 13.55 19.27 -4.58
C THR A 122 12.58 18.13 -4.27
N LEU A 123 12.42 17.72 -3.02
CA LEU A 123 11.53 16.61 -2.65
C LEU A 123 10.06 16.97 -2.90
N ASN A 124 9.64 18.18 -2.55
CA ASN A 124 8.30 18.69 -2.87
C ASN A 124 8.02 18.64 -4.37
N GLU A 125 8.93 19.18 -5.20
CA GLU A 125 8.78 19.14 -6.66
C GLU A 125 8.64 17.70 -7.20
N ARG A 126 9.35 16.74 -6.59
CA ARG A 126 9.30 15.33 -7.02
C ARG A 126 8.02 14.64 -6.59
N PHE A 127 7.54 14.87 -5.37
CA PHE A 127 6.24 14.35 -4.92
C PHE A 127 5.11 14.90 -5.78
N ASP A 128 5.09 16.20 -6.05
CA ASP A 128 4.06 16.82 -6.88
C ASP A 128 4.10 16.35 -8.34
N ALA A 129 5.30 16.17 -8.90
CA ALA A 129 5.46 15.60 -10.24
C ALA A 129 4.97 14.15 -10.31
N LEU A 130 5.28 13.34 -9.29
CA LEU A 130 4.81 11.96 -9.20
C LEU A 130 3.29 11.90 -9.07
N GLN A 131 2.71 12.73 -8.20
CA GLN A 131 1.25 12.81 -8.03
C GLN A 131 0.58 13.21 -9.34
N THR A 132 1.13 14.19 -10.07
CA THR A 132 0.62 14.61 -11.38
C THR A 132 0.61 13.47 -12.40
N ILE A 133 1.58 12.55 -12.33
CA ILE A 133 1.62 11.37 -13.20
C ILE A 133 0.53 10.38 -12.77
N LEU A 134 0.44 10.10 -11.48
CA LEU A 134 -0.54 9.15 -10.94
C LEU A 134 -1.99 9.60 -11.18
N ASP A 135 -2.26 10.90 -11.05
CA ASP A 135 -3.57 11.51 -11.31
C ASP A 135 -4.06 11.30 -12.75
N GLN A 136 -3.17 11.10 -13.73
CA GLN A 136 -3.56 10.82 -15.12
C GLN A 136 -4.29 9.47 -15.28
N TYR A 137 -4.15 8.58 -14.30
CA TYR A 137 -4.79 7.26 -14.29
C TYR A 137 -6.07 7.23 -13.44
N LYS A 138 -6.42 8.36 -12.79
CA LYS A 138 -7.67 8.46 -12.03
C LYS A 138 -8.87 8.51 -12.98
N VAL A 139 -9.97 7.92 -12.54
CA VAL A 139 -11.28 7.98 -13.17
C VAL A 139 -12.30 8.53 -12.20
N ASP A 140 -13.32 9.19 -12.73
CA ASP A 140 -14.45 9.64 -11.93
C ASP A 140 -15.17 8.43 -11.31
N ALA A 141 -15.19 8.39 -9.98
CA ALA A 141 -15.92 7.40 -9.21
C ALA A 141 -16.63 8.10 -8.04
N PRO A 142 -17.75 8.80 -8.30
CA PRO A 142 -18.40 9.67 -7.31
C PRO A 142 -18.95 8.92 -6.10
N ASP A 143 -19.12 7.59 -6.21
CA ASP A 143 -19.57 6.73 -5.12
C ASP A 143 -18.41 6.15 -4.29
N ALA A 144 -17.15 6.36 -4.71
CA ALA A 144 -15.97 5.98 -3.94
C ALA A 144 -15.70 6.99 -2.80
N PRO A 145 -15.11 6.56 -1.66
CA PRO A 145 -14.83 7.44 -0.52
C PRO A 145 -14.08 8.73 -0.88
N ASP A 146 -13.12 8.62 -1.81
CA ASP A 146 -12.26 9.74 -2.24
C ASP A 146 -12.78 10.46 -3.49
N GLY A 147 -13.95 10.05 -4.01
CA GLY A 147 -14.57 10.62 -5.22
C GLY A 147 -13.90 10.25 -6.54
N TYR A 148 -12.86 9.41 -6.51
CA TYR A 148 -12.18 8.88 -7.71
C TYR A 148 -11.85 7.39 -7.56
N GLY A 149 -11.58 6.75 -8.69
CA GLY A 149 -11.00 5.42 -8.78
C GLY A 149 -9.76 5.40 -9.66
N PHE A 150 -9.10 4.25 -9.79
CA PHE A 150 -8.10 4.02 -10.83
C PHE A 150 -8.67 3.10 -11.91
N VAL A 151 -8.19 3.26 -13.15
CA VAL A 151 -8.45 2.26 -14.20
C VAL A 151 -7.70 0.97 -13.83
N SER A 152 -8.43 -0.13 -13.68
CA SER A 152 -7.88 -1.50 -13.64
C SER A 152 -7.57 -2.00 -15.06
#